data_AF-A0A3R6XZ94-F1
#
_entry.id   AF-A0A3R6XZ94-F1
#
_cell.length_a   1.000
_cell.length_b   1.000
_cell.length_c   1.000
_cell.angle_alpha   90.00
_cell.angle_beta   90.00
_cell.angle_gamma   90.00
#
_symmetry.space_group_name_H-M   'P 1'
#
loop_
_entity.id
_entity.type
_entity.pdbx_description
1 polymer ?
#
loop_
_entity_poly.entity_id
_entity_poly.type
_entity_poly.pdbx_seq_one_letter_code
_entity_poly.pdbx_strand_id
1 'polypeptide(L)'
;MSGFKLHAHDVLRDPTKDELYNGPKREKLPAAVQRMDAAETACTFCGVSYFVFAEVQELTQRVQRYESQCQSQEFEAKAAESDARWRDVTHMMECQAASVTEAQVKLHQMQAQVALAQAEAARVAANAQVERADVEALQDDVAKYKHLATALEKNKALLLAERDELKQTIAIAHDKVNEVKRAKLSSHQDKSAASSLEKKLRDVEAALRDTKAAMEQERADWDRKHVAWERKVTERDVKVDAMAKDLQQMRSAAPTVVVKEVVTSTNNNKALEGEVERLTHIVAQKDQEIQLLQQTVHRECMERTSMLEKMRSAKILPDMVTTHGSSPHLVDERGENDHGGNNSGGGGGLASFYEKLRKKKARPKTKA
;
A
#
# COMPACT_ATOMS: atom_id res chain seq x y z
N MET A 1 -37.54 -69.44 74.78
CA MET A 1 -37.41 -69.53 76.25
C MET A 1 -38.61 -70.24 76.82
N SER A 2 -38.49 -71.53 77.14
CA SER A 2 -39.52 -72.32 77.83
C SER A 2 -38.92 -72.78 79.15
N GLY A 3 -39.55 -72.38 80.25
CA GLY A 3 -39.05 -72.59 81.61
C GLY A 3 -39.21 -74.04 82.05
N PHE A 4 -38.10 -74.76 82.15
CA PHE A 4 -38.02 -76.00 82.93
C PHE A 4 -38.11 -75.65 84.42
N LYS A 5 -39.31 -75.76 85.00
CA LYS A 5 -39.46 -75.82 86.46
C LYS A 5 -39.06 -77.22 86.91
N LEU A 6 -37.83 -77.38 87.40
CA LEU A 6 -37.44 -78.53 88.21
C LEU A 6 -38.26 -78.47 89.51
N HIS A 7 -39.09 -79.50 89.75
CA HIS A 7 -39.70 -79.69 91.05
C HIS A 7 -38.59 -79.87 92.09
N ALA A 8 -38.74 -79.21 93.24
CA ALA A 8 -37.83 -79.33 94.37
C ALA A 8 -37.84 -80.78 94.85
N HIS A 9 -36.86 -81.56 94.41
CA HIS A 9 -36.53 -82.83 95.05
C HIS A 9 -36.00 -82.52 96.44
N ASP A 10 -36.46 -83.30 97.42
CA ASP A 10 -35.98 -83.30 98.79
C ASP A 10 -34.46 -83.15 98.84
N VAL A 11 -33.98 -82.26 99.72
CA VAL A 11 -32.57 -81.95 99.94
C VAL A 11 -31.74 -83.23 99.90
N LEU A 12 -30.96 -83.39 98.81
CA LEU A 12 -30.11 -84.55 98.59
C LEU A 12 -28.99 -84.52 99.65
N ARG A 13 -29.22 -85.22 100.76
CA ARG A 13 -28.25 -85.38 101.84
C ARG A 13 -27.23 -86.42 101.43
N ASP A 14 -25.95 -86.16 101.69
CA ASP A 14 -24.90 -87.16 101.55
C ASP A 14 -25.21 -88.39 102.41
N PRO A 15 -25.27 -89.61 101.83
CA PRO A 15 -25.57 -90.81 102.58
C PRO A 15 -24.53 -91.02 103.68
N THR A 16 -24.96 -91.47 104.86
CA THR A 16 -23.99 -91.84 105.90
C THR A 16 -23.19 -93.07 105.48
N LYS A 17 -21.98 -93.24 106.02
CA LYS A 17 -21.10 -94.39 105.72
C LYS A 17 -21.82 -95.74 105.92
N ASP A 18 -22.70 -95.81 106.92
CA ASP A 18 -23.54 -96.97 107.19
C ASP A 18 -24.60 -97.21 106.10
N GLU A 19 -25.29 -96.15 105.67
CA GLU A 19 -26.29 -96.20 104.58
C GLU A 19 -25.64 -96.52 103.21
N LEU A 20 -24.39 -96.13 102.99
CA LEU A 20 -23.60 -96.48 101.78
C LEU A 20 -23.21 -97.97 101.73
N TYR A 21 -22.87 -98.56 102.88
CA TYR A 21 -22.43 -99.96 102.96
C TYR A 21 -23.59 -100.95 103.09
N ASN A 22 -24.63 -100.58 103.84
CA ASN A 22 -25.74 -101.49 104.19
C ASN A 22 -27.03 -101.18 103.41
N GLY A 23 -27.07 -100.06 102.66
CA GLY A 23 -28.25 -99.60 101.95
C GLY A 23 -29.34 -99.06 102.88
N PRO A 24 -30.40 -98.46 102.31
CA PRO A 24 -31.56 -98.03 103.09
C PRO A 24 -32.27 -99.25 103.72
N LYS A 25 -32.58 -99.14 105.02
CA LYS A 25 -33.35 -100.16 105.75
C LYS A 25 -34.69 -100.43 105.05
N ARG A 26 -35.16 -101.68 105.02
CA ARG A 26 -36.37 -102.11 104.28
C ARG A 26 -37.61 -101.26 104.59
N GLU A 27 -37.77 -100.81 105.83
CA GLU A 27 -38.84 -99.90 106.30
C GLU A 27 -38.89 -98.53 105.58
N LYS A 28 -37.78 -98.11 104.97
CA LYS A 28 -37.66 -96.85 104.23
C LYS A 28 -37.89 -97.01 102.72
N LEU A 29 -38.11 -98.24 102.23
CA LEU A 29 -38.41 -98.51 100.82
C LEU A 29 -39.92 -98.33 100.54
N PRO A 30 -40.35 -98.10 99.29
CA PRO A 30 -41.78 -98.01 98.97
C PRO A 30 -42.56 -99.25 99.44
N ALA A 31 -43.79 -99.06 99.95
CA ALA A 31 -44.60 -100.11 100.59
C ALA A 31 -44.87 -101.35 99.71
N ALA A 32 -44.74 -101.23 98.38
CA ALA A 32 -44.78 -102.36 97.47
C ALA A 32 -43.56 -103.29 97.61
N VAL A 33 -42.37 -102.72 97.77
CA VAL A 33 -41.08 -103.45 97.91
C VAL A 33 -40.92 -104.06 99.29
N GLN A 34 -41.44 -103.37 100.32
CA GLN A 34 -41.42 -103.88 101.69
C GLN A 34 -42.11 -105.24 101.83
N ARG A 35 -43.13 -105.51 100.99
CA ARG A 35 -43.92 -106.74 101.00
C ARG A 35 -43.33 -107.89 100.17
N MET A 36 -42.22 -107.67 99.46
CA MET A 36 -41.54 -108.69 98.64
C MET A 36 -40.39 -109.34 99.40
N ASP A 37 -40.12 -110.63 99.21
CA ASP A 37 -39.05 -111.31 99.95
C ASP A 37 -37.63 -110.86 99.52
N ALA A 38 -36.68 -110.90 100.45
CA ALA A 38 -35.30 -110.44 100.21
C ALA A 38 -34.60 -111.25 99.09
N ALA A 39 -34.93 -112.54 98.97
CA ALA A 39 -34.46 -113.41 97.89
C ALA A 39 -35.08 -113.06 96.52
N GLU A 40 -36.20 -112.34 96.49
CA GLU A 40 -36.91 -111.91 95.27
C GLU A 40 -36.49 -110.51 94.81
N THR A 41 -35.75 -109.76 95.65
CA THR A 41 -35.41 -108.35 95.42
C THR A 41 -33.91 -108.10 95.22
N ALA A 42 -33.07 -109.13 95.38
CA ALA A 42 -31.63 -109.08 95.14
C ALA A 42 -31.13 -110.31 94.38
N CYS A 43 -30.08 -110.13 93.59
CA CYS A 43 -29.46 -111.23 92.86
C CYS A 43 -28.73 -112.18 93.82
N THR A 44 -29.02 -113.47 93.76
CA THR A 44 -28.43 -114.50 94.62
C THR A 44 -26.93 -114.74 94.37
N PHE A 45 -26.40 -114.32 93.21
CA PHE A 45 -24.99 -114.52 92.85
C PHE A 45 -24.08 -113.34 93.21
N CYS A 46 -24.56 -112.09 93.11
CA CYS A 46 -23.77 -110.90 93.40
C CYS A 46 -24.30 -110.04 94.56
N GLY A 47 -25.45 -110.37 95.15
CA GLY A 47 -26.02 -109.68 96.31
C GLY A 47 -26.58 -108.28 96.04
N VAL A 48 -26.51 -107.78 94.80
CA VAL A 48 -27.01 -106.44 94.44
C VAL A 48 -28.52 -106.45 94.29
N SER A 49 -29.20 -105.42 94.83
CA SER A 49 -30.64 -105.25 94.68
C SER A 49 -31.01 -105.02 93.20
N TYR A 50 -32.01 -105.73 92.70
CA TYR A 50 -32.52 -105.56 91.34
C TYR A 50 -33.04 -104.13 91.09
N PHE A 51 -33.45 -103.40 92.13
CA PHE A 51 -33.84 -101.98 92.04
C PHE A 51 -32.66 -101.04 91.77
N VAL A 52 -31.55 -101.23 92.48
CA VAL A 52 -30.32 -100.45 92.25
C VAL A 52 -29.74 -100.77 90.87
N PHE A 53 -29.79 -102.04 90.47
CA PHE A 53 -29.36 -102.45 89.13
C PHE A 53 -30.26 -101.84 88.03
N ALA A 54 -31.59 -101.81 88.23
CA ALA A 54 -32.52 -101.16 87.32
C ALA A 54 -32.27 -99.65 87.23
N GLU A 55 -32.01 -98.97 88.34
CA GLU A 55 -31.71 -97.53 88.38
C GLU A 55 -30.37 -97.20 87.71
N VAL A 56 -29.33 -98.02 87.95
CA VAL A 56 -28.02 -97.87 87.27
C VAL A 56 -28.16 -98.14 85.78
N GLN A 57 -28.95 -99.15 85.36
CA GLN A 57 -29.24 -99.39 83.94
C GLN A 57 -30.01 -98.22 83.31
N GLU A 58 -31.01 -97.68 84.02
CA GLU A 58 -31.79 -96.54 83.56
C GLU A 58 -30.92 -95.28 83.42
N LEU A 59 -30.06 -95.00 84.42
CA LEU A 59 -29.09 -93.92 84.38
C LEU A 59 -28.08 -94.11 83.25
N THR A 60 -27.57 -95.32 83.05
CA THR A 60 -26.65 -95.63 81.94
C THR A 60 -27.32 -95.38 80.59
N GLN A 61 -28.56 -95.82 80.40
CA GLN A 61 -29.34 -95.53 79.19
C GLN A 61 -29.65 -94.04 79.02
N ARG A 62 -29.79 -93.29 80.12
CA ARG A 62 -30.06 -91.85 80.10
C ARG A 62 -28.80 -91.07 79.72
N VAL A 63 -27.65 -91.42 80.28
CA VAL A 63 -26.34 -90.86 79.91
C VAL A 63 -26.04 -91.13 78.44
N GLN A 64 -26.20 -92.37 77.96
CA GLN A 64 -26.01 -92.70 76.55
C GLN A 64 -26.93 -91.88 75.62
N ARG A 65 -28.19 -91.65 76.04
CA ARG A 65 -29.12 -90.79 75.29
C ARG A 65 -28.66 -89.33 75.27
N TYR A 66 -28.20 -88.79 76.39
CA TYR A 66 -27.68 -87.42 76.44
C TYR A 66 -26.38 -87.26 75.66
N GLU A 67 -25.45 -88.22 75.74
CA GLU A 67 -24.23 -88.22 74.93
C GLU A 67 -24.56 -88.24 73.43
N SER A 68 -25.50 -89.11 73.03
CA SER A 68 -25.98 -89.17 71.63
C SER A 68 -26.66 -87.86 71.20
N GLN A 69 -27.45 -87.23 72.08
CA GLN A 69 -28.07 -85.93 71.80
C GLN A 69 -27.04 -84.81 71.69
N CYS A 70 -26.05 -84.75 72.59
CA CYS A 70 -24.98 -83.75 72.53
C CYS A 70 -24.16 -83.90 71.25
N GLN A 71 -23.80 -85.14 70.88
CA GLN A 71 -23.11 -85.40 69.62
C GLN A 71 -23.95 -84.97 68.42
N SER A 72 -25.25 -85.30 68.38
CA SER A 72 -26.16 -84.85 67.31
C SER A 72 -26.21 -83.33 67.20
N GLN A 73 -26.33 -82.62 68.33
CA GLN A 73 -26.35 -81.17 68.36
C GLN A 73 -25.03 -80.56 67.91
N GLU A 74 -23.88 -81.15 68.27
CA GLU A 74 -22.57 -80.70 67.78
C GLU A 74 -22.43 -80.87 66.26
N PHE A 75 -22.92 -81.98 65.71
CA PHE A 75 -22.91 -82.20 64.26
C PHE A 75 -23.84 -81.22 63.54
N GLU A 76 -25.05 -81.00 64.06
CA GLU A 76 -25.99 -80.00 63.53
C GLU A 76 -25.40 -78.58 63.60
N ALA A 77 -24.74 -78.21 64.70
CA ALA A 77 -24.09 -76.91 64.84
C ALA A 77 -22.94 -76.72 63.83
N LYS A 78 -22.09 -77.74 63.64
CA LYS A 78 -20.99 -77.70 62.66
C LYS A 78 -21.51 -77.66 61.22
N ALA A 79 -22.58 -78.39 60.92
CA ALA A 79 -23.23 -78.34 59.61
C ALA A 79 -23.82 -76.95 59.35
N ALA A 80 -24.54 -76.37 60.33
CA ALA A 80 -25.08 -75.02 60.22
C ALA A 80 -23.99 -73.94 60.05
N GLU A 81 -22.85 -74.07 60.73
CA GLU A 81 -21.72 -73.17 60.57
C GLU A 81 -21.08 -73.30 59.18
N SER A 82 -20.88 -74.52 58.69
CA SER A 82 -20.39 -74.78 57.34
C SER A 82 -21.33 -74.19 56.28
N ASP A 83 -22.64 -74.41 56.42
CA ASP A 83 -23.66 -73.88 55.51
C ASP A 83 -23.73 -72.34 55.54
N ALA A 84 -23.48 -71.72 56.70
CA ALA A 84 -23.37 -70.27 56.80
C ALA A 84 -22.14 -69.76 56.03
N ARG A 85 -20.97 -70.39 56.23
CA ARG A 85 -19.74 -70.03 55.51
C ARG A 85 -19.87 -70.20 54.00
N TRP A 86 -20.52 -71.27 53.54
CA TRP A 86 -20.77 -71.49 52.11
C TRP A 86 -21.69 -70.41 51.53
N ARG A 87 -22.72 -69.99 52.27
CA ARG A 87 -23.60 -68.88 51.86
C ARG A 87 -22.83 -67.58 51.76
N ASP A 88 -21.97 -67.26 52.72
CA ASP A 88 -21.14 -66.05 52.69
C ASP A 88 -20.18 -66.02 51.49
N VAL A 89 -19.50 -67.13 51.22
CA VAL A 89 -18.61 -67.26 50.05
C VAL A 89 -19.39 -67.13 48.75
N THR A 90 -20.55 -67.77 48.64
CA THR A 90 -21.42 -67.71 47.45
C THR A 90 -21.88 -66.28 47.19
N HIS A 91 -22.37 -65.60 48.22
CA HIS A 91 -22.79 -64.20 48.12
C HIS A 91 -21.63 -63.28 47.71
N MET A 92 -20.42 -63.50 48.24
CA MET A 92 -19.23 -62.73 47.86
C MET A 92 -18.85 -62.95 46.39
N MET A 93 -18.90 -64.19 45.90
CA MET A 93 -18.66 -64.50 44.48
C MET A 93 -19.69 -63.85 43.56
N GLU A 94 -20.98 -63.85 43.95
CA GLU A 94 -22.05 -63.19 43.20
C GLU A 94 -21.84 -61.67 43.13
N CYS A 95 -21.50 -61.03 44.25
CA CYS A 95 -21.16 -59.60 44.30
C CYS A 95 -19.95 -59.27 43.41
N GLN A 96 -18.93 -60.13 43.44
CA GLN A 96 -17.73 -59.94 42.62
C GLN A 96 -18.04 -60.12 41.12
N ALA A 97 -18.85 -61.11 40.76
CA ALA A 97 -19.31 -61.33 39.39
C ALA A 97 -20.12 -60.12 38.88
N ALA A 98 -21.02 -59.56 39.69
CA ALA A 98 -21.76 -58.35 39.36
C ALA A 98 -20.81 -57.16 39.14
N SER A 99 -19.83 -56.96 40.04
CA SER A 99 -18.84 -55.87 39.90
C SER A 99 -17.99 -56.00 38.63
N VAL A 100 -17.55 -57.22 38.28
CA VAL A 100 -16.77 -57.46 37.05
C VAL A 100 -17.60 -57.20 35.80
N THR A 101 -18.86 -57.64 35.77
CA THR A 101 -19.74 -57.37 34.62
C THR A 101 -20.01 -55.88 34.45
N GLU A 102 -20.25 -55.13 35.54
CA GLU A 102 -20.35 -53.66 35.49
C GLU A 102 -19.08 -52.99 34.97
N ALA A 103 -17.92 -53.41 35.46
CA ALA A 103 -16.63 -52.88 35.00
C ALA A 103 -16.41 -53.16 33.52
N GLN A 104 -16.80 -54.35 33.05
CA GLN A 104 -16.68 -54.74 31.65
C GLN A 104 -17.63 -53.92 30.77
N VAL A 105 -18.86 -53.65 31.21
CA VAL A 105 -19.78 -52.75 30.49
C VAL A 105 -19.20 -51.34 30.39
N LYS A 106 -18.66 -50.79 31.49
CA LYS A 106 -18.01 -49.47 31.49
C LYS A 106 -16.80 -49.43 30.54
N LEU A 107 -15.98 -50.48 30.52
CA LEU A 107 -14.86 -50.58 29.60
C LEU A 107 -15.31 -50.52 28.14
N HIS A 108 -16.34 -51.29 27.76
CA HIS A 108 -16.89 -51.28 26.41
C HIS A 108 -17.48 -49.92 26.03
N GLN A 109 -18.17 -49.26 26.97
CA GLN A 109 -18.70 -47.90 26.76
C GLN A 109 -17.55 -46.90 26.52
N MET A 110 -16.48 -46.96 27.31
CA MET A 110 -15.31 -46.11 27.10
C MET A 110 -14.62 -46.39 25.76
N GLN A 111 -14.48 -47.66 25.37
CA GLN A 111 -13.93 -48.03 24.06
C GLN A 111 -14.77 -47.47 22.91
N ALA A 112 -16.10 -47.54 23.01
CA ALA A 112 -17.00 -46.95 22.03
C ALA A 112 -16.87 -45.42 21.96
N GLN A 113 -16.73 -44.74 23.10
CA GLN A 113 -16.51 -43.28 23.14
C GLN A 113 -15.16 -42.90 22.50
N VAL A 114 -14.10 -43.66 22.76
CA VAL A 114 -12.79 -43.43 22.14
C VAL A 114 -12.87 -43.62 20.62
N ALA A 115 -13.57 -44.65 20.14
CA ALA A 115 -13.75 -44.87 18.71
C ALA A 115 -14.52 -43.72 18.04
N LEU A 116 -15.58 -43.21 18.69
CA LEU A 116 -16.32 -42.04 18.21
C LEU A 116 -15.45 -40.78 18.17
N ALA A 117 -14.67 -40.53 19.23
CA ALA A 117 -13.76 -39.38 19.28
C ALA A 117 -12.67 -39.46 18.20
N GLN A 118 -12.14 -40.65 17.92
CA GLN A 118 -11.17 -40.87 16.85
C GLN A 118 -11.77 -40.63 15.46
N ALA A 119 -13.00 -41.10 15.22
CA ALA A 119 -13.70 -40.86 13.95
C ALA A 119 -13.99 -39.37 13.75
N GLU A 120 -14.42 -38.66 14.79
CA GLU A 120 -14.65 -37.22 14.74
C GLU A 120 -13.34 -36.45 14.53
N ALA A 121 -12.25 -36.82 15.21
CA ALA A 121 -10.95 -36.22 14.99
C ALA A 121 -10.44 -36.42 13.55
N ALA A 122 -10.63 -37.61 12.98
CA ALA A 122 -10.30 -37.89 11.58
C ALA A 122 -11.13 -37.03 10.61
N ARG A 123 -12.43 -36.86 10.89
CA ARG A 123 -13.32 -35.99 10.11
C ARG A 123 -12.89 -34.53 10.15
N VAL A 124 -12.59 -34.01 11.34
CA VAL A 124 -12.09 -32.64 11.52
C VAL A 124 -10.75 -32.45 10.80
N ALA A 125 -9.84 -33.42 10.89
CA ALA A 125 -8.55 -33.36 10.19
C ALA A 125 -8.72 -33.34 8.65
N ALA A 126 -9.63 -34.15 8.11
CA ALA A 126 -9.95 -34.16 6.68
C ALA A 126 -10.56 -32.82 6.23
N ASN A 127 -11.52 -32.28 6.99
CA ASN A 127 -12.11 -30.96 6.70
C ASN A 127 -11.06 -29.85 6.72
N ALA A 128 -10.17 -29.85 7.72
CA ALA A 128 -9.08 -28.87 7.80
C ALA A 128 -8.05 -29.00 6.66
N GLN A 129 -7.93 -30.15 5.99
CA GLN A 129 -7.13 -30.28 4.78
C GLN A 129 -7.82 -29.64 3.57
N VAL A 130 -9.13 -29.84 3.43
CA VAL A 130 -9.93 -29.21 2.36
C VAL A 130 -9.91 -27.69 2.50
N GLU A 131 -10.17 -27.16 3.70
CA GLU A 131 -10.13 -25.71 3.94
C GLU A 131 -8.75 -25.10 3.64
N ARG A 132 -7.67 -25.83 3.94
CA ARG A 132 -6.31 -25.38 3.58
C ARG A 132 -6.11 -25.31 2.07
N ALA A 133 -6.56 -26.33 1.33
CA ALA A 133 -6.50 -26.34 -0.13
C ALA A 133 -7.33 -25.19 -0.74
N ASP A 134 -8.51 -24.90 -0.19
CA ASP A 134 -9.35 -23.79 -0.62
C ASP A 134 -8.68 -22.42 -0.36
N VAL A 135 -8.04 -22.26 0.80
CA VAL A 135 -7.27 -21.05 1.12
C VAL A 135 -6.07 -20.88 0.19
N GLU A 136 -5.35 -21.96 -0.14
CA GLU A 136 -4.25 -21.93 -1.11
C GLU A 136 -4.74 -21.52 -2.51
N ALA A 137 -5.86 -22.09 -2.98
CA ALA A 137 -6.46 -21.71 -4.26
C ALA A 137 -6.86 -20.21 -4.29
N LEU A 138 -7.44 -19.70 -3.20
CA LEU A 138 -7.76 -18.28 -3.08
C LEU A 138 -6.52 -17.39 -3.07
N GLN A 139 -5.42 -17.84 -2.46
CA GLN A 139 -4.15 -17.10 -2.48
C GLN A 139 -3.57 -17.00 -3.90
N ASP A 140 -3.63 -18.09 -4.68
CA ASP A 140 -3.23 -18.10 -6.09
C ASP A 140 -4.07 -17.13 -6.92
N ASP A 141 -5.38 -17.09 -6.71
CA ASP A 141 -6.26 -16.15 -7.40
C ASP A 141 -5.99 -14.70 -6.99
N VAL A 142 -5.75 -14.42 -5.71
CA VAL A 142 -5.31 -13.11 -5.24
C VAL A 142 -3.99 -12.70 -5.90
N ALA A 143 -3.04 -13.61 -6.06
CA ALA A 143 -1.79 -13.33 -6.77
C ALA A 143 -2.04 -13.00 -8.24
N LYS A 144 -2.88 -13.77 -8.95
CA LYS A 144 -3.28 -13.48 -10.33
C LYS A 144 -3.93 -12.10 -10.46
N TYR A 145 -4.89 -11.76 -9.59
CA TYR A 145 -5.55 -10.46 -9.62
C TYR A 145 -4.60 -9.30 -9.32
N LYS A 146 -3.63 -9.47 -8.41
CA LYS A 146 -2.58 -8.47 -8.17
C LYS A 146 -1.73 -8.23 -9.42
N HIS A 147 -1.33 -9.29 -10.13
CA HIS A 147 -0.60 -9.15 -11.39
C HIS A 147 -1.43 -8.45 -12.47
N LEU A 148 -2.71 -8.82 -12.61
CA LEU A 148 -3.63 -8.17 -13.56
C LEU A 148 -3.84 -6.69 -13.22
N ALA A 149 -4.04 -6.35 -11.94
CA ALA A 149 -4.17 -4.96 -11.49
C ALA A 149 -2.92 -4.13 -11.82
N THR A 150 -1.73 -4.68 -11.54
CA THR A 150 -0.46 -4.02 -11.88
C THR A 150 -0.32 -3.80 -13.39
N ALA A 151 -0.72 -4.78 -14.20
CA ALA A 151 -0.70 -4.66 -15.66
C ALA A 151 -1.68 -3.59 -16.16
N LEU A 152 -2.88 -3.52 -15.59
CA LEU A 152 -3.86 -2.49 -15.91
C LEU A 152 -3.38 -1.09 -15.53
N GLU A 153 -2.72 -0.93 -14.38
CA GLU A 153 -2.12 0.34 -13.96
C GLU A 153 -1.02 0.80 -14.93
N LYS A 154 -0.14 -0.12 -15.36
CA LYS A 154 0.88 0.16 -16.38
C LYS A 154 0.25 0.58 -17.71
N ASN A 155 -0.75 -0.16 -18.19
CA ASN A 155 -1.45 0.18 -19.44
C ASN A 155 -2.16 1.54 -19.33
N LYS A 156 -2.79 1.84 -18.20
CA LYS A 156 -3.40 3.15 -17.95
C LYS A 156 -2.36 4.28 -18.01
N ALA A 157 -1.18 4.08 -17.42
CA ALA A 157 -0.10 5.07 -17.48
C ALA A 157 0.40 5.30 -18.92
N LEU A 158 0.57 4.23 -19.70
CA LEU A 158 0.96 4.32 -21.11
C LEU A 158 -0.08 5.08 -21.94
N LEU A 159 -1.37 4.73 -21.81
CA LEU A 159 -2.45 5.43 -22.52
C LEU A 159 -2.55 6.91 -22.13
N LEU A 160 -2.28 7.25 -20.86
CA LEU A 160 -2.25 8.64 -20.42
C LEU A 160 -1.09 9.42 -21.05
N ALA A 161 0.08 8.79 -21.17
CA ALA A 161 1.25 9.37 -21.83
C ALA A 161 1.02 9.57 -23.34
N GLU A 162 0.49 8.55 -24.03
CA GLU A 162 0.11 8.64 -25.45
C GLU A 162 -0.92 9.76 -25.67
N ARG A 163 -1.91 9.88 -24.77
CA ARG A 163 -2.90 10.96 -24.84
C ARG A 163 -2.25 12.34 -24.66
N ASP A 164 -1.24 12.48 -23.81
CA ASP A 164 -0.52 13.74 -23.65
C ASP A 164 0.35 14.08 -24.86
N GLU A 165 1.02 13.09 -25.46
CA GLU A 165 1.78 13.25 -26.71
C GLU A 165 0.88 13.65 -27.88
N LEU A 166 -0.30 13.01 -28.01
CA LEU A 166 -1.29 13.37 -29.03
C LEU A 166 -1.82 14.78 -28.82
N LYS A 167 -2.09 15.19 -27.56
CA LYS A 167 -2.49 16.58 -27.26
C LYS A 167 -1.42 17.58 -27.68
N GLN A 168 -0.15 17.30 -27.40
CA GLN A 168 0.97 18.14 -27.82
C GLN A 168 1.07 18.21 -29.35
N THR A 169 0.93 17.07 -30.03
CA THR A 169 0.94 17.00 -31.50
C THR A 169 -0.19 17.82 -32.12
N ILE A 170 -1.41 17.73 -31.56
CA ILE A 170 -2.55 18.54 -31.99
C ILE A 170 -2.27 20.03 -31.78
N ALA A 171 -1.70 20.43 -30.64
CA ALA A 171 -1.35 21.82 -30.39
C ALA A 171 -0.33 22.35 -31.41
N ILE A 172 0.74 21.60 -31.68
CA ILE A 172 1.75 21.95 -32.70
C ILE A 172 1.10 22.06 -34.09
N ALA A 173 0.24 21.11 -34.46
CA ALA A 173 -0.45 21.15 -35.74
C ALA A 173 -1.37 22.37 -35.85
N HIS A 174 -2.10 22.70 -34.78
CA HIS A 174 -2.96 23.88 -34.71
C HIS A 174 -2.16 25.19 -34.85
N ASP A 175 -1.00 25.29 -34.20
CA ASP A 175 -0.11 26.45 -34.31
C ASP A 175 0.44 26.61 -35.73
N LYS A 176 0.86 25.52 -36.37
CA LYS A 176 1.29 25.53 -37.78
C LYS A 176 0.16 25.98 -38.72
N VAL A 177 -1.06 25.51 -38.50
CA VAL A 177 -2.23 25.95 -39.30
C VAL A 177 -2.46 27.46 -39.13
N ASN A 178 -2.35 27.98 -37.91
CA ASN A 178 -2.48 29.42 -37.65
C ASN A 178 -1.35 30.24 -38.25
N GLU A 179 -0.12 29.74 -38.23
CA GLU A 179 1.02 30.36 -38.91
C GLU A 179 0.80 30.44 -40.42
N VAL A 180 0.42 29.33 -41.07
CA VAL A 180 0.10 29.31 -42.50
C VAL A 180 -1.05 30.27 -42.82
N LYS A 181 -2.09 30.32 -41.98
CA LYS A 181 -3.20 31.28 -42.15
C LYS A 181 -2.72 32.73 -42.07
N ARG A 182 -1.85 33.07 -41.11
CA ARG A 182 -1.24 34.40 -40.98
C ARG A 182 -0.36 34.74 -42.18
N ALA A 183 0.52 33.82 -42.60
CA ALA A 183 1.39 34.00 -43.75
C ALA A 183 0.58 34.21 -45.04
N LYS A 184 -0.53 33.48 -45.22
CA LYS A 184 -1.42 33.66 -46.36
C LYS A 184 -2.10 35.03 -46.37
N LEU A 185 -2.55 35.51 -45.21
CA LEU A 185 -3.13 36.86 -45.07
C LEU A 185 -2.08 37.95 -45.36
N SER A 186 -0.87 37.81 -44.79
CA SER A 186 0.26 38.71 -45.08
C SER A 186 0.58 38.73 -46.57
N SER A 187 0.74 37.56 -47.21
CA SER A 187 1.02 37.46 -48.64
C SER A 187 -0.07 38.11 -49.50
N HIS A 188 -1.34 38.02 -49.09
CA HIS A 188 -2.42 38.71 -49.80
C HIS A 188 -2.31 40.23 -49.64
N GLN A 189 -1.98 40.72 -48.45
CA GLN A 189 -1.71 42.14 -48.21
C GLN A 189 -0.50 42.62 -49.02
N ASP A 190 0.60 41.87 -49.02
CA ASP A 190 1.81 42.17 -49.79
C ASP A 190 1.53 42.22 -51.29
N LYS A 191 0.75 41.28 -51.83
CA LYS A 191 0.33 41.30 -53.25
C LYS A 191 -0.52 42.54 -53.58
N SER A 192 -1.41 42.94 -52.68
CA SER A 192 -2.21 44.15 -52.87
C SER A 192 -1.37 45.44 -52.77
N ALA A 193 -0.37 45.46 -51.89
CA ALA A 193 0.58 46.57 -51.78
C ALA A 193 1.49 46.63 -53.02
N ALA A 194 1.99 45.48 -53.50
CA ALA A 194 2.81 45.38 -54.69
C ALA A 194 2.06 45.86 -55.94
N SER A 195 0.81 45.43 -56.15
CA SER A 195 0.00 45.91 -57.28
C SER A 195 -0.30 47.41 -57.20
N SER A 196 -0.48 47.96 -55.99
CA SER A 196 -0.60 49.40 -55.77
C SER A 196 0.70 50.15 -56.13
N LEU A 197 1.86 49.62 -55.73
CA LEU A 197 3.17 50.19 -56.06
C LEU A 197 3.46 50.10 -57.56
N GLU A 198 3.13 48.99 -58.22
CA GLU A 198 3.25 48.83 -59.68
C GLU A 198 2.39 49.86 -60.42
N LYS A 199 1.16 50.11 -59.96
CA LYS A 199 0.31 51.17 -60.52
C LYS A 199 0.96 52.53 -60.38
N LYS A 200 1.44 52.88 -59.17
CA LYS A 200 2.15 54.15 -58.93
C LYS A 200 3.41 54.27 -59.78
N LEU A 201 4.15 53.18 -59.98
CA LEU A 201 5.33 53.17 -60.84
C LEU A 201 4.94 53.48 -62.29
N ARG A 202 3.90 52.85 -62.83
CA ARG A 202 3.39 53.14 -64.18
C ARG A 202 2.92 54.59 -64.32
N ASP A 203 2.27 55.13 -63.28
CA ASP A 203 1.81 56.53 -63.26
C ASP A 203 3.02 57.49 -63.27
N VAL A 204 4.07 57.19 -62.50
CA VAL A 204 5.33 57.96 -62.50
C VAL A 204 6.07 57.84 -63.83
N GLU A 205 6.14 56.64 -64.42
CA GLU A 205 6.75 56.42 -65.75
C GLU A 205 6.00 57.14 -66.85
N ALA A 206 4.66 57.21 -66.77
CA ALA A 206 3.84 58.01 -67.68
C ALA A 206 4.11 59.50 -67.50
N ALA A 207 4.08 60.01 -66.27
CA ALA A 207 4.41 61.41 -65.98
C ALA A 207 5.84 61.78 -66.41
N LEU A 208 6.81 60.87 -66.26
CA LEU A 208 8.18 61.07 -66.73
C LEU A 208 8.24 61.13 -68.27
N ARG A 209 7.47 60.30 -68.97
CA ARG A 209 7.36 60.37 -70.43
C ARG A 209 6.73 61.68 -70.89
N ASP A 210 5.67 62.12 -70.23
CA ASP A 210 4.98 63.37 -70.56
C ASP A 210 5.87 64.59 -70.31
N THR A 211 6.57 64.64 -69.16
CA THR A 211 7.54 65.70 -68.86
C THR A 211 8.72 65.70 -69.83
N LYS A 212 9.23 64.52 -70.22
CA LYS A 212 10.27 64.43 -71.24
C LYS A 212 9.76 64.93 -72.61
N ALA A 213 8.56 64.54 -73.01
CA ALA A 213 7.95 65.02 -74.25
C ALA A 213 7.74 66.54 -74.23
N ALA A 214 7.30 67.09 -73.09
CA ALA A 214 7.17 68.54 -72.90
C ALA A 214 8.54 69.25 -73.00
N MET A 215 9.60 68.68 -72.40
CA MET A 215 10.96 69.21 -72.52
C MET A 215 11.50 69.16 -73.95
N GLU A 216 11.23 68.08 -74.70
CA GLU A 216 11.59 67.96 -76.13
C GLU A 216 10.79 68.95 -76.99
N GLN A 217 9.51 69.16 -76.70
CA GLN A 217 8.68 70.16 -77.37
C GLN A 217 9.20 71.58 -77.10
N GLU A 218 9.49 71.92 -75.85
CA GLU A 218 10.09 73.21 -75.48
C GLU A 218 11.45 73.40 -76.17
N ARG A 219 12.27 72.36 -76.25
CA ARG A 219 13.53 72.40 -77.01
C ARG A 219 13.29 72.67 -78.49
N ALA A 220 12.35 71.97 -79.11
CA ALA A 220 11.99 72.21 -80.51
C ALA A 220 11.40 73.61 -80.73
N ASP A 221 10.64 74.15 -79.78
CA ASP A 221 10.14 75.53 -79.82
C ASP A 221 11.26 76.55 -79.68
N TRP A 222 12.24 76.29 -78.82
CA TRP A 222 13.46 77.08 -78.73
C TRP A 222 14.28 77.02 -80.02
N ASP A 223 14.46 75.84 -80.62
CA ASP A 223 15.15 75.68 -81.90
C ASP A 223 14.40 76.43 -83.02
N ARG A 224 13.07 76.35 -83.06
CA ARG A 224 12.23 77.12 -84.00
C ARG A 224 12.41 78.63 -83.80
N LYS A 225 12.38 79.11 -82.56
CA LYS A 225 12.61 80.52 -82.21
C LYS A 225 14.03 80.95 -82.58
N HIS A 226 15.03 80.10 -82.36
CA HIS A 226 16.43 80.34 -82.72
C HIS A 226 16.58 80.46 -84.22
N VAL A 227 16.08 79.50 -85.01
CA VAL A 227 16.10 79.56 -86.48
C VAL A 227 15.34 80.78 -86.99
N ALA A 228 14.20 81.14 -86.39
CA ALA A 228 13.46 82.35 -86.77
C ALA A 228 14.23 83.63 -86.41
N TRP A 229 14.95 83.64 -85.29
CA TRP A 229 15.83 84.72 -84.90
C TRP A 229 17.04 84.82 -85.84
N GLU A 230 17.70 83.72 -86.18
CA GLU A 230 18.77 83.66 -87.18
C GLU A 230 18.28 84.15 -88.54
N ARG A 231 17.08 83.77 -88.98
CA ARG A 231 16.46 84.29 -90.22
C ARG A 231 16.22 85.80 -90.14
N LYS A 232 15.76 86.30 -88.99
CA LYS A 232 15.61 87.75 -88.77
C LYS A 232 16.95 88.46 -88.73
N VAL A 233 17.98 87.83 -88.16
CA VAL A 233 19.35 88.35 -88.15
C VAL A 233 19.90 88.39 -89.56
N THR A 234 19.77 87.33 -90.37
CA THR A 234 20.22 87.34 -91.77
C THR A 234 19.39 88.29 -92.63
N GLU A 235 18.08 88.42 -92.43
CA GLU A 235 17.28 89.49 -93.08
C GLU A 235 17.73 90.88 -92.64
N ARG A 236 18.09 91.05 -91.37
CA ARG A 236 18.69 92.30 -90.86
C ARG A 236 20.08 92.51 -91.43
N ASP A 237 20.90 91.48 -91.60
CA ASP A 237 22.23 91.55 -92.17
C ASP A 237 22.16 91.84 -93.67
N VAL A 238 21.20 91.28 -94.40
CA VAL A 238 20.90 91.67 -95.79
C VAL A 238 20.37 93.09 -95.86
N LYS A 239 19.54 93.53 -94.89
CA LYS A 239 19.12 94.94 -94.77
C LYS A 239 20.25 95.86 -94.34
N VAL A 240 21.21 95.39 -93.55
CA VAL A 240 22.41 96.11 -93.11
C VAL A 240 23.44 96.10 -94.22
N ASP A 241 23.51 95.08 -95.07
CA ASP A 241 24.32 95.02 -96.30
C ASP A 241 23.69 95.88 -97.41
N ALA A 242 22.35 95.95 -97.48
CA ALA A 242 21.63 96.89 -98.32
C ALA A 242 21.78 98.32 -97.79
N MET A 243 21.64 98.53 -96.48
CA MET A 243 21.94 99.81 -95.82
C MET A 243 23.43 100.12 -95.87
N ALA A 244 24.35 99.16 -95.91
CA ALA A 244 25.79 99.39 -96.06
C ALA A 244 26.14 99.67 -97.52
N LYS A 245 25.41 99.10 -98.49
CA LYS A 245 25.45 99.54 -99.89
C LYS A 245 24.89 100.96 -100.05
N ASP A 246 23.88 101.37 -99.27
CA ASP A 246 23.37 102.75 -99.23
C ASP A 246 24.23 103.72 -98.36
N LEU A 247 24.87 103.25 -97.29
CA LEU A 247 25.73 104.04 -96.37
C LEU A 247 27.18 104.15 -96.86
N GLN A 248 27.65 103.27 -97.75
CA GLN A 248 28.94 103.42 -98.42
C GLN A 248 28.93 104.52 -99.49
N GLN A 249 27.76 105.12 -99.76
CA GLN A 249 27.58 106.34 -100.56
C GLN A 249 27.48 107.64 -99.71
N MET A 250 27.43 107.57 -98.37
CA MET A 250 27.34 108.76 -97.50
C MET A 250 28.20 108.62 -96.22
N ARG A 251 29.50 108.79 -96.44
CA ARG A 251 30.54 109.44 -95.61
C ARG A 251 30.35 109.61 -94.07
N SER A 252 31.37 109.08 -93.38
CA SER A 252 32.21 109.70 -92.32
C SER A 252 31.65 110.12 -90.94
N ALA A 253 32.26 109.49 -89.92
CA ALA A 253 32.66 109.98 -88.57
C ALA A 253 31.75 109.72 -87.33
N ALA A 254 32.46 109.36 -86.25
CA ALA A 254 32.15 109.01 -84.84
C ALA A 254 31.21 110.01 -84.09
N PRO A 255 30.73 109.84 -82.81
CA PRO A 255 31.39 109.19 -81.65
C PRO A 255 30.49 108.54 -80.56
N THR A 256 31.18 108.07 -79.51
CA THR A 256 30.79 107.63 -78.16
C THR A 256 29.90 108.60 -77.36
N VAL A 257 29.11 108.09 -76.39
CA VAL A 257 28.96 108.58 -74.97
C VAL A 257 27.89 107.79 -74.17
N VAL A 258 28.37 107.23 -73.03
CA VAL A 258 27.87 107.07 -71.63
C VAL A 258 26.40 107.35 -71.24
N VAL A 259 25.90 106.57 -70.25
CA VAL A 259 25.07 106.88 -69.03
C VAL A 259 24.16 105.67 -68.70
N LYS A 260 23.80 105.22 -67.48
CA LYS A 260 24.21 105.33 -66.05
C LYS A 260 23.11 104.60 -65.23
N GLU A 261 23.46 103.99 -64.08
CA GLU A 261 22.60 103.83 -62.86
C GLU A 261 21.39 102.84 -62.90
N VAL A 262 20.84 102.18 -61.85
CA VAL A 262 20.90 102.15 -60.37
C VAL A 262 20.55 100.73 -59.84
N VAL A 263 21.24 100.34 -58.76
CA VAL A 263 20.96 99.47 -57.58
C VAL A 263 19.50 99.00 -57.31
N THR A 264 19.30 97.74 -56.84
CA THR A 264 18.68 97.44 -55.53
C THR A 264 18.94 96.01 -55.03
N SER A 265 19.48 95.97 -53.82
CA SER A 265 19.70 94.84 -52.91
C SER A 265 18.39 94.44 -52.21
N THR A 266 18.16 93.16 -51.87
CA THR A 266 17.58 92.77 -50.56
C THR A 266 17.59 91.25 -50.27
N ASN A 267 18.32 90.89 -49.20
CA ASN A 267 17.95 90.06 -48.04
C ASN A 267 17.24 88.69 -48.23
N ASN A 268 18.01 87.60 -48.05
CA ASN A 268 17.50 86.25 -47.75
C ASN A 268 17.81 85.74 -46.32
N ASN A 269 18.31 86.58 -45.41
CA ASN A 269 18.75 86.10 -44.07
C ASN A 269 17.64 85.94 -43.02
N LYS A 270 16.46 86.59 -43.17
CA LYS A 270 15.39 86.49 -42.15
C LYS A 270 14.58 85.19 -42.17
N ALA A 271 14.46 84.54 -43.33
CA ALA A 271 13.69 83.29 -43.46
C ALA A 271 14.49 82.07 -42.99
N LEU A 272 15.83 82.12 -43.13
CA LEU A 272 16.73 81.07 -42.66
C LEU A 272 16.91 81.13 -41.13
N GLU A 273 16.96 82.32 -40.53
CA GLU A 273 17.02 82.48 -39.07
C GLU A 273 15.78 81.93 -38.37
N GLY A 274 14.57 82.21 -38.90
CA GLY A 274 13.32 81.68 -38.32
C GLY A 274 13.18 80.16 -38.43
N GLU A 275 13.71 79.54 -39.49
CA GLU A 275 13.70 78.09 -39.65
C GLU A 275 14.75 77.41 -38.74
N VAL A 276 15.90 78.05 -38.54
CA VAL A 276 16.92 77.58 -37.58
C VAL A 276 16.40 77.66 -36.14
N GLU A 277 15.72 78.74 -35.74
CA GLU A 277 15.07 78.85 -34.43
C GLU A 277 13.98 77.78 -34.23
N ARG A 278 13.15 77.54 -35.25
CA ARG A 278 12.09 76.51 -35.22
C ARG A 278 12.66 75.10 -35.05
N LEU A 279 13.70 74.77 -35.81
CA LEU A 279 14.37 73.47 -35.71
C LEU A 279 15.08 73.30 -34.36
N THR A 280 15.69 74.36 -33.83
CA THR A 280 16.33 74.35 -32.50
C THR A 280 15.31 74.10 -31.39
N HIS A 281 14.11 74.69 -31.48
CA HIS A 281 13.04 74.45 -30.52
C HIS A 281 12.51 73.01 -30.57
N ILE A 282 12.35 72.44 -31.77
CA ILE A 282 11.91 71.04 -31.93
C ILE A 282 12.96 70.07 -31.38
N VAL A 283 14.25 70.32 -31.61
CA VAL A 283 15.33 69.49 -31.07
C VAL A 283 15.32 69.54 -29.54
N ALA A 284 15.22 70.73 -28.94
CA ALA A 284 15.13 70.87 -27.48
C ALA A 284 13.90 70.15 -26.90
N GLN A 285 12.75 70.23 -27.57
CA GLN A 285 11.53 69.52 -27.17
C GLN A 285 11.71 67.99 -27.25
N LYS A 286 12.38 67.50 -28.31
CA LYS A 286 12.66 66.07 -28.49
C LYS A 286 13.69 65.55 -27.49
N ASP A 287 14.68 66.34 -27.12
CA ASP A 287 15.64 65.99 -26.06
C ASP A 287 14.97 65.87 -24.69
N GLN A 288 14.00 66.75 -24.39
CA GLN A 288 13.21 66.64 -23.16
C GLN A 288 12.32 65.38 -23.15
N GLU A 289 11.72 65.02 -24.29
CA GLU A 289 10.93 63.80 -24.44
C GLU A 289 11.80 62.54 -24.28
N ILE A 290 13.01 62.53 -24.85
CA ILE A 290 13.98 61.44 -24.69
C ILE A 290 14.38 61.28 -23.22
N GLN A 291 14.66 62.37 -22.50
CA GLN A 291 15.00 62.29 -21.07
C GLN A 291 13.87 61.68 -20.24
N LEU A 292 12.61 62.08 -20.49
CA LEU A 292 11.45 61.52 -19.79
C LEU A 292 11.26 60.03 -20.10
N LEU A 293 11.45 59.62 -21.36
CA LEU A 293 11.38 58.22 -21.75
C LEU A 293 12.50 57.39 -21.10
N GLN A 294 13.73 57.91 -21.06
CA GLN A 294 14.86 57.24 -20.40
C GLN A 294 14.60 57.04 -18.90
N GLN A 295 14.07 58.06 -18.21
CA GLN A 295 13.70 57.95 -16.79
C GLN A 295 12.57 56.93 -16.57
N THR A 296 11.57 56.92 -17.45
CA THR A 296 10.43 55.99 -17.36
C THR A 296 10.88 54.55 -17.57
N VAL A 297 11.65 54.29 -18.64
CA VAL A 297 12.18 52.96 -18.94
C VAL A 297 13.10 52.48 -17.81
N HIS A 298 13.96 53.35 -17.28
CA HIS A 298 14.82 52.99 -16.15
C HIS A 298 14.01 52.60 -14.91
N ARG A 299 12.98 53.39 -14.57
CA ARG A 299 12.07 53.10 -13.45
C ARG A 299 11.35 51.77 -13.64
N GLU A 300 10.73 51.54 -14.80
CA GLU A 300 10.01 50.30 -15.10
C GLU A 300 10.93 49.08 -15.09
N CYS A 301 12.15 49.23 -15.62
CA CYS A 301 13.16 48.18 -15.58
C CYS A 301 13.54 47.81 -14.14
N MET A 302 13.74 48.80 -13.28
CA MET A 302 14.02 48.60 -11.85
C MET A 302 12.84 47.95 -11.12
N GLU A 303 11.61 48.39 -11.38
CA GLU A 303 10.40 47.81 -10.77
C GLU A 303 10.19 46.35 -11.21
N ARG A 304 10.38 46.05 -12.50
CA ARG A 304 10.29 44.67 -13.03
C ARG A 304 11.38 43.78 -12.46
N THR A 305 12.61 44.28 -12.38
CA THR A 305 13.74 43.53 -11.80
C THR A 305 13.53 43.27 -10.31
N SER A 306 13.06 44.27 -9.56
CA SER A 306 12.69 44.12 -8.15
C SER A 306 11.55 43.11 -7.95
N MET A 307 10.53 43.13 -8.82
CA MET A 307 9.43 42.16 -8.78
C MET A 307 9.91 40.73 -9.05
N LEU A 308 10.75 40.55 -10.08
CA LEU A 308 11.36 39.25 -10.38
C LEU A 308 12.22 38.74 -9.22
N GLU A 309 12.95 39.63 -8.53
CA GLU A 309 13.75 39.26 -7.36
C GLU A 309 12.89 38.87 -6.15
N LYS A 310 11.76 39.55 -5.93
CA LYS A 310 10.77 39.17 -4.92
C LYS A 310 10.14 37.81 -5.25
N MET A 311 9.82 37.55 -6.51
CA MET A 311 9.26 36.27 -6.96
C MET A 311 10.28 35.12 -6.83
N ARG A 312 11.58 35.38 -7.09
CA ARG A 312 12.67 34.43 -6.80
C ARG A 312 12.81 34.16 -5.30
N SER A 313 12.84 35.22 -4.48
CA SER A 313 12.93 35.09 -3.02
C SER A 313 11.76 34.32 -2.41
N ALA A 314 10.56 34.44 -3.00
CA ALA A 314 9.37 33.69 -2.62
C ALA A 314 9.32 32.25 -3.18
N LYS A 315 10.38 31.79 -3.88
CA LYS A 315 10.49 30.48 -4.56
C LYS A 315 9.37 30.20 -5.58
N ILE A 316 8.77 31.26 -6.13
CA ILE A 316 7.74 31.18 -7.17
C ILE A 316 8.40 30.97 -8.55
N LEU A 317 9.59 31.54 -8.74
CA LEU A 317 10.39 31.35 -9.95
C LEU A 317 11.56 30.38 -9.68
N PRO A 318 11.91 29.51 -10.65
CA PRO A 318 13.08 28.63 -10.54
C PRO A 318 14.38 29.43 -10.41
N ASP A 319 15.31 28.96 -9.58
CA ASP A 319 16.66 29.53 -9.51
C ASP A 319 17.37 29.34 -10.85
N MET A 320 17.47 30.42 -11.63
CA MET A 320 18.28 30.41 -12.84
C MET A 320 19.76 30.53 -12.46
N VAL A 321 20.43 29.40 -12.33
CA VAL A 321 21.90 29.35 -12.33
C VAL A 321 22.37 29.75 -13.73
N THR A 322 22.95 30.94 -13.87
CA THR A 322 23.64 31.34 -15.10
C THR A 322 24.96 30.57 -15.21
N THR A 323 24.93 29.39 -15.82
CA THR A 323 26.12 28.67 -16.27
C THR A 323 26.60 29.28 -17.59
N HIS A 324 27.67 30.07 -17.53
CA HIS A 324 28.41 30.46 -18.71
C HIS A 324 29.50 29.41 -18.97
N GLY A 325 29.43 28.68 -20.09
CA GLY A 325 30.58 27.95 -20.65
C GLY A 325 30.29 26.56 -21.22
N SER A 326 30.18 26.50 -22.54
CA SER A 326 30.59 25.40 -23.44
C SER A 326 29.88 24.03 -23.36
N SER A 327 29.07 23.76 -24.39
CA SER A 327 28.61 22.43 -24.87
C SER A 327 29.79 21.60 -25.44
N PRO A 328 29.62 20.32 -25.87
CA PRO A 328 28.58 19.31 -25.60
C PRO A 328 29.17 17.87 -25.37
N HIS A 329 28.49 16.94 -24.68
CA HIS A 329 28.40 15.52 -25.12
C HIS A 329 27.56 14.60 -24.21
N LEU A 330 26.72 13.79 -24.87
CA LEU A 330 26.22 12.44 -24.55
C LEU A 330 25.25 12.21 -23.37
N VAL A 331 24.00 11.94 -23.77
CA VAL A 331 23.22 10.72 -23.46
C VAL A 331 23.99 9.64 -22.67
N ASP A 332 23.41 9.11 -21.59
CA ASP A 332 22.49 7.99 -21.74
C ASP A 332 21.70 7.63 -20.46
N GLU A 333 20.65 6.87 -20.72
CA GLU A 333 19.54 6.39 -19.92
C GLU A 333 19.80 5.64 -18.59
N ARG A 334 18.71 5.63 -17.79
CA ARG A 334 18.18 4.54 -16.95
C ARG A 334 18.83 4.18 -15.62
N GLY A 335 17.95 4.03 -14.62
CA GLY A 335 18.13 3.08 -13.52
C GLY A 335 17.35 3.43 -12.27
N GLU A 336 16.25 2.72 -12.04
CA GLU A 336 15.30 2.80 -10.94
C GLU A 336 15.89 2.67 -9.52
N ASN A 337 15.13 3.20 -8.54
CA ASN A 337 14.85 2.74 -7.17
C ASN A 337 16.01 2.15 -6.31
N ASP A 338 16.20 2.44 -5.03
CA ASP A 338 15.22 2.62 -3.97
C ASP A 338 15.92 3.06 -2.66
N HIS A 339 15.13 3.60 -1.74
CA HIS A 339 15.28 3.57 -0.27
C HIS A 339 16.56 4.09 0.43
N GLY A 340 16.35 5.19 1.18
CA GLY A 340 16.50 5.13 2.64
C GLY A 340 17.82 5.60 3.27
N GLY A 341 17.72 6.67 4.06
CA GLY A 341 18.34 6.66 5.39
C GLY A 341 19.67 7.40 5.59
N ASN A 342 19.52 8.67 5.97
CA ASN A 342 20.15 9.27 7.15
C ASN A 342 21.64 9.70 7.13
N ASN A 343 21.77 11.02 7.20
CA ASN A 343 22.61 11.81 8.11
C ASN A 343 24.11 12.05 7.87
N SER A 344 24.45 13.31 8.18
CA SER A 344 25.77 13.88 8.51
C SER A 344 26.80 14.05 7.38
N GLY A 345 26.65 15.14 6.64
CA GLY A 345 27.72 15.72 5.81
C GLY A 345 28.42 16.87 6.55
N GLY A 346 29.55 16.57 7.18
CA GLY A 346 30.50 17.55 7.67
C GLY A 346 31.87 17.32 7.01
N GLY A 347 32.33 18.32 6.27
CA GLY A 347 33.75 18.66 6.12
C GLY A 347 34.65 17.77 5.25
N GLY A 348 35.05 18.34 4.11
CA GLY A 348 36.48 18.44 3.80
C GLY A 348 37.08 17.41 2.83
N GLY A 349 37.67 17.93 1.76
CA GLY A 349 39.01 17.50 1.33
C GLY A 349 39.04 16.40 0.28
N LEU A 350 39.14 16.84 -0.98
CA LEU A 350 39.50 16.07 -2.15
C LEU A 350 40.77 15.23 -1.92
N ALA A 351 40.60 13.92 -1.71
CA ALA A 351 41.66 12.95 -1.86
C ALA A 351 41.43 12.14 -3.15
N SER A 352 42.42 12.22 -4.05
CA SER A 352 42.42 11.64 -5.40
C SER A 352 42.21 10.12 -5.38
N PHE A 353 41.41 9.64 -6.34
CA PHE A 353 40.97 8.26 -6.55
C PHE A 353 42.10 7.22 -6.55
N TYR A 354 43.33 7.63 -6.92
CA TYR A 354 44.50 6.75 -6.95
C TYR A 354 45.06 6.39 -5.55
N GLU A 355 44.78 7.18 -4.51
CA GLU A 355 45.22 6.90 -3.13
C GLU A 355 44.46 5.70 -2.52
N LYS A 356 43.18 5.54 -2.88
CA LYS A 356 42.31 4.47 -2.36
C LYS A 356 42.57 3.10 -3.00
N LEU A 357 43.09 3.06 -4.23
CA LEU A 357 43.42 1.81 -4.93
C LEU A 357 44.73 1.17 -4.43
N ARG A 358 45.68 1.96 -3.90
CA ARG A 358 46.97 1.45 -3.41
C ARG A 358 46.84 0.69 -2.08
N LYS A 359 45.82 0.97 -1.26
CA LYS A 359 45.60 0.28 0.04
C LYS A 359 44.92 -1.09 -0.07
N LYS A 360 44.42 -1.51 -1.25
CA LYS A 360 43.70 -2.79 -1.42
C LYS A 360 44.53 -3.97 -1.92
N LYS A 361 45.86 -3.84 -2.08
CA LYS A 361 46.74 -4.99 -2.36
C LYS A 361 47.81 -5.16 -1.28
N ALA A 362 47.44 -5.90 -0.23
CA ALA A 362 48.38 -6.70 0.55
C ALA A 362 47.90 -8.17 0.53
N ARG A 363 48.61 -9.03 -0.21
CA ARG A 363 48.75 -10.47 0.07
C ARG A 363 49.78 -10.63 1.20
N PRO A 364 50.05 -11.82 1.79
CA PRO A 364 49.30 -13.09 1.89
C PRO A 364 49.23 -13.60 3.36
N LYS A 365 48.58 -14.74 3.64
CA LYS A 365 49.09 -15.78 4.58
C LYS A 365 48.29 -17.09 4.51
N THR A 366 49.05 -18.16 4.67
CA THR A 366 48.83 -19.60 4.53
C THR A 366 48.09 -20.25 5.69
N LYS A 367 47.38 -21.37 5.44
CA LYS A 367 47.53 -22.69 6.10
C LYS A 367 46.46 -23.70 5.62
N ALA A 368 46.91 -24.75 4.95
CA ALA A 368 46.60 -26.15 5.22
C ALA A 368 47.75 -26.96 4.61
#